data_AF-A0A421K8Q2-F1
#
_entry.id   AF-A0A421K8Q2-F1
#
_cell.length_a   1.000
_cell.length_b   1.000
_cell.length_c   1.000
_cell.angle_alpha   90.00
_cell.angle_beta   90.00
_cell.angle_gamma   90.00
#
_symmetry.space_group_name_H-M   'P 1'
#
loop_
_entity.id
_entity.type
_entity.pdbx_description
1 polymer ?
#
loop_
_entity_poly.entity_id
_entity_poly.type
_entity_poly.pdbx_seq_one_letter_code
_entity_poly.pdbx_strand_id
1 'polypeptide(L)' 'MPHWVKSGWRTASKTPVKNRDLWTRLREFDDALSITWTWVQGHAGHKWNERCDSLVLQERLNSARGISQG' A
#
# COMPACT_ATOMS: atom_id res chain seq x y z
N MET A 1 3.43 -4.34 13.27
CA MET A 1 2.37 -5.00 12.48
C MET A 1 1.02 -4.97 13.19
N PRO A 2 -0.11 -4.78 12.47
CA PRO A 2 -1.46 -4.77 13.05
C PRO A 2 -1.86 -6.14 13.62
N HIS A 3 -2.74 -6.14 14.62
CA HIS A 3 -3.17 -7.36 15.35
C HIS A 3 -3.93 -8.40 14.49
N TRP A 4 -4.24 -8.10 13.22
CA TRP A 4 -4.96 -8.98 12.30
C TRP A 4 -4.25 -10.31 12.03
N VAL A 5 -2.92 -10.30 12.03
CA VAL A 5 -2.11 -11.51 11.83
C VAL A 5 -2.36 -12.50 12.97
N LYS A 6 -2.41 -12.01 14.22
CA LYS A 6 -2.70 -12.84 15.40
C LYS A 6 -4.15 -13.28 15.44
N SER A 7 -5.07 -12.48 14.91
CA SER A 7 -6.50 -12.80 14.83
C SER A 7 -6.90 -13.65 13.60
N GLY A 8 -5.93 -14.24 12.88
CA GLY A 8 -6.20 -15.12 11.73
C GLY A 8 -6.85 -14.40 10.55
N TRP A 9 -6.50 -13.14 10.30
CA TRP A 9 -7.04 -12.31 9.20
C TRP A 9 -8.54 -12.00 9.29
N ARG A 10 -9.04 -11.85 10.52
CA ARG A 10 -10.43 -11.47 10.79
C ARG A 10 -10.49 -10.06 11.39
N THR A 11 -11.47 -9.30 10.93
CA THR A 11 -11.81 -7.99 11.53
C THR A 11 -12.55 -8.20 12.86
N ALA A 12 -12.73 -7.13 13.64
CA ALA A 12 -13.53 -7.17 14.86
C ALA A 12 -14.98 -7.67 14.61
N SER A 13 -15.51 -7.42 13.41
CA SER A 13 -16.81 -7.90 12.94
C SER A 13 -16.79 -9.36 12.45
N LYS A 14 -15.71 -10.11 12.68
CA LYS A 14 -15.48 -11.51 12.23
C LYS A 14 -15.47 -11.73 10.72
N THR A 15 -15.48 -10.65 9.94
CA THR A 15 -15.37 -10.70 8.48
C THR A 15 -13.92 -10.79 8.03
N PRO A 16 -13.65 -11.29 6.81
CA PRO A 16 -12.30 -11.27 6.24
C PRO A 16 -11.77 -9.84 6.14
N VAL A 17 -10.49 -9.65 6.47
CA VAL A 17 -9.81 -8.35 6.25
C VAL A 17 -9.75 -8.05 4.75
N LYS A 18 -10.18 -6.84 4.35
CA LYS A 18 -10.06 -6.38 2.97
C LYS A 18 -8.58 -6.34 2.56
N ASN A 19 -8.29 -6.76 1.33
CA ASN A 19 -6.95 -6.80 0.74
C ASN A 19 -5.95 -7.67 1.52
N ARG A 20 -6.45 -8.78 2.12
CA ARG A 20 -5.64 -9.74 2.87
C ARG A 20 -4.41 -10.23 2.08
N ASP A 21 -4.58 -10.47 0.80
CA ASP A 21 -3.56 -10.90 -0.13
C ASP A 21 -2.38 -9.90 -0.20
N LEU A 22 -2.67 -8.61 -0.37
CA LEU A 22 -1.66 -7.55 -0.39
C LEU A 22 -0.92 -7.44 0.95
N TRP A 23 -1.66 -7.52 2.06
CA TRP A 23 -1.06 -7.48 3.40
C TRP A 23 -0.20 -8.71 3.70
N THR A 24 -0.57 -9.89 3.20
CA THR A 24 0.22 -11.12 3.37
C THR A 24 1.54 -10.98 2.62
N ARG A 25 1.49 -10.53 1.37
CA ARG A 25 2.69 -10.31 0.55
C ARG A 25 3.60 -9.22 1.14
N LEU A 26 3.02 -8.13 1.64
CA LEU A 26 3.78 -7.08 2.31
C LEU A 26 4.52 -7.61 3.54
N ARG A 27 3.87 -8.49 4.32
CA ARG A 27 4.46 -9.10 5.51
C ARG A 27 5.68 -9.95 5.19
N GLU A 28 5.65 -10.73 4.11
CA GLU A 28 6.80 -11.54 3.70
C GLU A 28 8.06 -10.69 3.50
N PHE A 29 7.89 -9.49 2.93
CA PHE A 29 8.99 -8.53 2.76
C PHE A 29 9.36 -7.81 4.06
N ASP A 30 8.39 -7.48 4.90
CA ASP A 30 8.62 -6.82 6.20
C ASP A 30 9.46 -7.71 7.14
N ASP A 31 9.10 -9.01 7.23
CA ASP A 31 9.82 -10.00 8.02
C ASP A 31 11.23 -10.26 7.44
N ALA A 32 11.42 -10.11 6.13
CA ALA A 32 12.71 -10.33 5.46
C ALA A 32 13.65 -9.11 5.49
N LEU A 33 13.14 -7.87 5.49
CA LEU A 33 13.94 -6.67 5.17
C LEU A 33 14.15 -5.69 6.33
N SER A 34 13.75 -6.01 7.57
CA SER A 34 13.93 -5.10 8.74
C SER A 34 13.52 -3.65 8.45
N ILE A 35 12.29 -3.48 7.94
CA ILE A 35 11.80 -2.19 7.45
C ILE A 35 11.40 -1.29 8.64
N THR A 36 11.89 -0.05 8.64
CA THR A 36 11.45 0.98 9.60
C THR A 36 10.38 1.86 8.95
N TRP A 37 9.13 1.70 9.39
CA TRP A 37 8.00 2.48 8.89
C TRP A 37 7.97 3.85 9.55
N THR A 38 8.11 4.92 8.75
CA THR A 38 7.93 6.29 9.21
C THR A 38 6.66 6.85 8.59
N TRP A 39 5.67 7.16 9.43
CA TRP A 39 4.47 7.84 8.97
C TRP A 39 4.74 9.34 8.86
N VAL A 40 4.55 9.91 7.67
CA VAL A 40 4.69 11.34 7.41
C VAL A 40 3.31 11.96 7.17
N GLN A 41 3.07 13.16 7.71
CA GLN A 41 1.84 13.89 7.46
C GLN A 41 1.78 14.35 6.00
N GLY A 42 0.63 14.14 5.35
CA GLY A 42 0.35 14.73 4.05
C GLY A 42 0.38 16.25 4.14
N HIS A 43 1.12 16.90 3.23
CA HIS A 43 1.38 18.35 3.15
C HIS A 43 2.52 18.93 4.00
N ALA A 44 3.48 18.12 4.44
CA ALA A 44 4.71 18.62 5.07
C ALA A 44 5.84 18.98 4.06
N GLY A 45 5.58 19.03 2.75
CA GLY A 45 6.61 19.33 1.72
C GLY A 45 7.67 18.23 1.56
N HIS A 46 7.31 16.97 1.87
CA HIS A 46 8.24 15.85 1.73
C HIS A 46 8.42 15.51 0.24
N LYS A 47 9.54 15.98 -0.34
CA LYS A 47 9.96 15.76 -1.74
C LYS A 47 9.71 14.35 -2.27
N TRP A 48 9.95 13.34 -1.43
CA TRP A 48 9.78 11.94 -1.81
C TRP A 48 8.31 11.52 -1.90
N ASN A 49 7.44 12.07 -1.06
CA ASN A 49 6.00 11.80 -1.14
C ASN A 49 5.40 12.44 -2.39
N GLU A 50 5.76 13.69 -2.68
CA GLU A 50 5.31 14.40 -3.89
C GLU A 50 5.81 13.73 -5.18
N ARG A 51 7.02 13.16 -5.15
CA ARG A 51 7.54 12.36 -6.27
C ARG A 51 6.75 11.07 -6.44
N CYS A 52 6.41 10.37 -5.37
CA CYS A 52 5.52 9.21 -5.45
C CYS A 52 4.14 9.58 -6.00
N ASP A 53 3.55 10.69 -5.55
CA ASP A 53 2.25 11.16 -6.06
C ASP A 53 2.32 11.47 -7.56
N SER A 54 3.42 12.10 -8.01
CA SER A 54 3.66 12.39 -9.44
C SER A 54 3.81 11.11 -10.27
N LEU A 55 4.50 10.10 -9.76
CA LEU A 55 4.66 8.80 -10.43
C LEU A 55 3.32 8.06 -10.54
N VAL A 56 2.51 8.06 -9.47
CA VAL A 56 1.16 7.47 -9.49
C VAL A 56 0.27 8.21 -10.48
N LEU A 57 0.34 9.54 -10.54
CA LEU A 57 -0.41 10.33 -11.52
C LEU A 57 0.03 10.00 -12.95
N GLN A 58 1.34 9.89 -13.19
CA GLN A 58 1.89 9.52 -14.50
C GLN A 58 1.42 8.13 -14.92
N GLU A 59 1.48 7.15 -14.02
CA GLU A 59 1.05 5.78 -14.33
C GLU A 59 -0.47 5.70 -14.55
N ARG A 60 -1.25 6.46 -13.80
CA ARG A 60 -2.71 6.57 -14.02
C ARG A 60 -3.02 7.13 -15.40
N LEU A 61 -2.29 8.15 -15.85
CA LEU A 61 -2.45 8.73 -17.19
C LEU A 61 -2.02 7.74 -18.29
N ASN A 62 -0.93 7.01 -18.08
CA ASN A 62 -0.46 5.97 -19.02
C ASN A 62 -1.46 4.82 -19.13
N SER A 63 -1.96 4.33 -17.99
CA SER A 63 -3.00 3.29 -17.93
C SER A 63 -4.30 3.75 -18.61
N ALA A 64 -4.66 5.03 -18.49
CA ALA A 64 -5.83 5.59 -19.19
C ALA A 64 -5.62 5.72 -20.71
N ARG A 65 -4.38 6.02 -21.16
CA ARG A 65 -4.04 6.10 -22.59
C ARG A 65 -3.94 4.72 -23.26
N GLY A 66 -3.53 3.69 -22.52
CA GLY A 66 -3.44 2.31 -23.02
C GLY A 66 -4.78 1.65 -23.36
N ILE A 67 -5.91 2.18 -22.85
CA ILE A 67 -7.26 1.65 -23.14
C ILE A 67 -7.82 2.21 -24.46
N SER A 68 -7.21 3.26 -25.03
CA SER A 68 -7.68 3.89 -26.29
C SER A 68 -7.04 3.31 -27.56
N GLN A 69 -6.12 2.35 -27.44
CA GLN A 69 -5.47 1.67 -28.58
C GLN A 69 -5.61 0.16 -28.39
N GLY A 70 -6.84 -0.32 -28.47
CA GLY A 70 -7.21 -1.74 -28.43
C GLY A 70 -8.51 -1.94 -29.19
#